data_AF-A0A7S3SV60-F1
#
_entry.id   AF-A0A7S3SV60-F1
#
_cell.length_a   1.000
_cell.length_b   1.000
_cell.length_c   1.000
_cell.angle_alpha   90.00
_cell.angle_beta   90.00
_cell.angle_gamma   90.00
#
_symmetry.space_group_name_H-M   'P 1'
#
loop_
_entity.id
_entity.type
_entity.pdbx_description
1 polymer ?
#
loop_
_entity_poly.entity_id
_entity_poly.type
_entity_poly.pdbx_seq_one_letter_code
_entity_poly.pdbx_strand_id
1 'polypeptide(L)'
;CAKKHFLYPTDADKCEGGTIELTLHEIYETRDVSFSKDNSVLKKQIREGHGLEKPRDFSIVTLKVEAATDGEEKLLPGFVPKTLEFTAGNGEVCDALECAVLDMKVGERAIVTCD
;
A
#
# COMPACT_ATOMS: atom_id res chain seq x y z
N CYS A 1 4.21 -59.94 -20.26
CA CYS A 1 4.94 -58.66 -20.07
C CYS A 1 4.79 -58.20 -18.62
N ALA A 2 5.89 -57.76 -18.02
CA ALA A 2 6.16 -57.77 -16.58
C ALA A 2 5.36 -56.75 -15.75
N LYS A 3 4.95 -57.18 -14.54
CA LYS A 3 4.55 -56.28 -13.45
C LYS A 3 5.78 -55.48 -13.03
N LYS A 4 5.81 -54.17 -13.32
CA LYS A 4 6.82 -53.27 -12.76
C LYS A 4 6.52 -53.09 -11.27
N HIS A 5 7.28 -53.79 -10.43
CA HIS A 5 7.45 -53.42 -9.03
C HIS A 5 8.16 -52.06 -9.02
N PHE A 6 7.43 -51.01 -8.70
CA PHE A 6 8.06 -49.75 -8.27
C PHE A 6 8.47 -49.96 -6.82
N LEU A 7 9.75 -50.34 -6.63
CA LEU A 7 10.40 -50.25 -5.34
C LEU A 7 10.57 -48.76 -5.05
N TYR A 8 9.83 -48.24 -4.07
CA TYR A 8 10.18 -46.96 -3.47
C TYR A 8 11.50 -47.15 -2.74
N PRO A 9 12.54 -46.33 -3.00
CA PRO A 9 13.68 -46.29 -2.11
C PRO A 9 13.15 -45.87 -0.74
N THR A 10 13.28 -46.75 0.26
CA THR A 10 13.14 -46.38 1.67
C THR A 10 14.42 -45.68 2.09
N ASP A 11 14.69 -44.52 1.50
CA ASP A 11 15.62 -43.59 2.09
C ASP A 11 14.77 -42.63 2.90
N ALA A 12 14.85 -42.81 4.20
CA ALA A 12 14.35 -41.89 5.19
C ALA A 12 15.07 -40.55 4.99
N ASP A 13 14.58 -39.74 4.07
CA ASP A 13 14.86 -38.31 4.00
C ASP A 13 14.28 -37.70 5.28
N LYS A 14 15.09 -37.77 6.33
CA LYS A 14 14.90 -37.01 7.56
C LYS A 14 14.96 -35.53 7.17
N CYS A 15 13.81 -34.94 6.90
CA CYS A 15 13.63 -33.50 7.04
C CYS A 15 13.71 -33.19 8.54
N GLU A 16 14.92 -33.08 9.08
CA GLU A 16 15.13 -32.50 10.42
C GLU A 16 14.72 -31.02 10.31
N GLY A 17 13.44 -30.75 10.57
CA GLY A 17 12.92 -29.39 10.62
C GLY A 17 13.65 -28.58 11.69
N GLY A 18 14.00 -27.34 11.35
CA GLY A 18 14.57 -26.37 12.28
C GLY A 18 13.52 -25.42 12.85
N THR A 19 13.83 -24.80 13.98
CA THR A 19 13.05 -23.68 14.52
C THR A 19 13.65 -22.37 14.01
N ILE A 20 12.81 -21.51 13.44
CA ILE A 20 13.17 -20.15 13.03
C ILE A 20 12.54 -19.18 14.02
N GLU A 21 13.35 -18.28 14.58
CA GLU A 21 12.87 -17.19 15.43
C GLU A 21 12.69 -15.93 14.59
N LEU A 22 11.49 -15.34 14.64
CA LEU A 22 11.15 -14.11 13.94
C LEU A 22 10.49 -13.14 14.90
N THR A 23 10.94 -11.87 14.89
CA THR A 23 10.28 -10.77 15.60
C THR A 23 9.59 -9.88 14.58
N LEU A 24 8.28 -9.72 14.72
CA LEU A 24 7.48 -8.84 13.88
C LEU A 24 7.37 -7.48 14.55
N HIS A 25 7.91 -6.44 13.92
CA HIS A 25 7.89 -5.10 14.47
C HIS A 25 6.55 -4.39 14.19
N GLU A 26 6.13 -4.35 12.93
CA GLU A 26 4.95 -3.60 12.50
C GLU A 26 4.24 -4.34 11.36
N ILE A 27 2.90 -4.30 11.38
CA ILE A 27 2.06 -4.81 10.30
C ILE A 27 1.24 -3.63 9.80
N TYR A 28 1.21 -3.47 8.48
CA TYR A 28 0.47 -2.42 7.83
C TYR A 28 -0.52 -3.00 6.83
N GLU A 29 -1.68 -2.36 6.72
CA GLU A 29 -2.61 -2.65 5.64
C GLU A 29 -2.22 -1.81 4.42
N THR A 30 -2.02 -2.49 3.29
CA THR A 30 -1.82 -1.86 1.98
C THR A 30 -3.01 -2.21 1.11
N ARG A 31 -3.64 -1.21 0.49
CA ARG A 31 -4.81 -1.37 -0.37
C ARG A 31 -4.58 -0.69 -1.71
N ASP A 32 -5.09 -1.32 -2.76
CA ASP A 32 -5.18 -0.72 -4.08
C ASP A 32 -6.34 0.28 -4.11
N VAL A 33 -5.99 1.56 -4.22
CA VAL A 33 -6.91 2.69 -4.25
C VAL A 33 -7.12 3.23 -5.67
N SER A 34 -6.46 2.68 -6.69
CA SER A 34 -6.68 3.06 -8.08
C SER A 34 -8.17 2.96 -8.46
N PHE A 35 -8.60 3.83 -9.38
CA PHE A 35 -9.96 3.78 -9.92
C PHE A 35 -10.23 2.47 -10.68
N SER A 36 -9.21 1.95 -11.37
CA SER A 36 -9.29 0.72 -12.18
C SER A 36 -9.11 -0.57 -11.37
N LYS A 37 -8.65 -0.49 -10.12
CA LYS A 37 -8.24 -1.65 -9.31
C LYS A 37 -7.19 -2.52 -9.99
N ASP A 38 -6.17 -1.87 -10.56
CA ASP A 38 -5.07 -2.46 -11.32
C ASP A 38 -3.70 -2.40 -10.60
N ASN A 39 -3.68 -2.02 -9.33
CA ASN A 39 -2.50 -1.77 -8.49
C ASN A 39 -1.62 -0.60 -8.94
N SER A 40 -2.09 0.28 -9.82
CA SER A 40 -1.36 1.51 -10.20
C SER A 40 -1.21 2.51 -9.06
N VAL A 41 -2.07 2.45 -8.03
CA VAL A 41 -2.00 3.31 -6.85
C VAL A 41 -2.23 2.49 -5.59
N LEU A 42 -1.16 2.28 -4.82
CA LEU A 42 -1.18 1.55 -3.56
C LEU A 42 -1.09 2.51 -2.38
N LYS A 43 -2.01 2.37 -1.42
CA LYS A 43 -2.02 3.14 -0.17
C LYS A 43 -1.68 2.23 1.01
N LYS A 44 -0.62 2.58 1.72
CA LYS A 44 -0.24 1.99 3.02
C LYS A 44 -0.70 2.91 4.15
N GLN A 45 -1.66 2.47 4.96
CA GLN A 45 -2.16 3.26 6.09
C GLN A 45 -1.17 3.23 7.25
N ILE A 46 -0.68 4.40 7.68
CA ILE A 46 0.29 4.54 8.78
C ILE A 46 -0.41 4.92 10.08
N ARG A 47 -1.45 5.75 10.00
CA ARG A 47 -2.30 6.13 11.13
C ARG A 47 -3.74 6.20 10.66
N GLU A 48 -4.65 5.57 11.37
CA GLU A 48 -6.07 5.66 11.09
C GLU A 48 -6.58 7.09 11.29
N GLY A 49 -7.45 7.55 10.39
CA GLY A 49 -8.21 8.77 10.58
C GLY A 49 -9.41 8.57 11.52
N HIS A 50 -10.10 9.65 11.84
CA HIS A 50 -11.31 9.61 12.68
C HIS A 50 -12.58 9.70 11.83
N GLY A 51 -13.69 9.28 12.42
CA GLY A 51 -14.98 9.21 11.73
C GLY A 51 -15.10 7.98 10.83
N LEU A 52 -16.28 7.84 10.23
CA LEU A 52 -16.58 6.77 9.27
C LEU A 52 -16.64 7.29 7.83
N GLU A 53 -16.75 8.61 7.67
CA GLU A 53 -16.92 9.25 6.38
C GLU A 53 -15.58 9.51 5.69
N LYS A 54 -15.61 9.40 4.37
CA LYS A 54 -14.53 9.76 3.45
C LYS A 54 -15.02 10.89 2.54
N PRO A 55 -14.12 11.71 1.98
CA PRO A 55 -14.50 12.68 0.97
C PRO A 55 -15.29 12.02 -0.16
N ARG A 56 -16.31 12.73 -0.65
CA ARG A 56 -17.05 12.34 -1.86
C ARG A 56 -16.56 13.17 -3.03
N ASP A 57 -16.86 12.70 -4.23
CA ASP A 57 -16.68 13.50 -5.44
C ASP A 57 -17.30 14.89 -5.25
N PHE A 58 -16.58 15.90 -5.73
CA PHE A 58 -16.89 17.33 -5.61
C PHE A 58 -16.80 17.91 -4.18
N SER A 59 -16.24 17.18 -3.21
CA SER A 59 -15.96 17.73 -1.88
C SER A 59 -14.66 18.55 -1.89
N ILE A 60 -14.65 19.70 -1.20
CA ILE A 60 -13.43 20.46 -0.97
C ILE A 60 -12.60 19.75 0.11
N VAL A 61 -11.34 19.45 -0.21
CA VAL A 61 -10.42 18.72 0.65
C VAL A 61 -9.15 19.51 0.90
N THR A 62 -8.60 19.41 2.11
CA THR A 62 -7.31 19.97 2.48
C THR A 62 -6.33 18.83 2.75
N LEU A 63 -5.37 18.62 1.84
CA LEU A 63 -4.36 17.56 1.93
C LEU A 63 -2.99 18.13 2.28
N LYS A 64 -2.36 17.63 3.34
CA LYS A 64 -0.96 17.94 3.66
C LYS A 64 -0.05 16.88 3.05
N VAL A 65 0.79 17.28 2.09
CA VAL A 65 1.82 16.42 1.51
C VAL A 65 3.13 16.66 2.26
N GLU A 66 3.55 15.68 3.06
CA GLU A 66 4.72 15.79 3.94
C GLU A 66 6.03 15.44 3.25
N ALA A 67 5.98 14.58 2.24
CA ALA A 67 7.14 14.08 1.51
C ALA A 67 6.71 13.65 0.10
N ALA A 68 7.64 13.75 -0.84
CA ALA A 68 7.58 13.10 -2.14
C ALA A 68 8.98 12.54 -2.42
N THR A 69 9.05 11.30 -2.88
CA THR A 69 10.29 10.51 -3.04
C THR A 69 10.20 9.72 -4.35
N ASP A 70 11.33 9.26 -4.88
CA ASP A 70 11.45 8.36 -6.04
C ASP A 70 11.61 6.88 -5.65
N GLY A 71 11.21 6.53 -4.43
CA GLY A 71 11.36 5.19 -3.85
C GLY A 71 12.52 5.10 -2.85
N GLU A 72 13.38 6.12 -2.78
CA GLU A 72 14.38 6.26 -1.73
C GLU A 72 13.81 6.96 -0.48
N GLU A 73 14.53 6.88 0.65
CA GLU A 73 14.15 7.59 1.89
C GLU A 73 14.31 9.12 1.78
N LYS A 74 14.91 9.61 0.68
CA LYS A 74 15.22 11.02 0.48
C LYS A 74 14.11 11.74 -0.29
N LEU A 75 13.79 12.95 0.15
CA LEU A 75 12.89 13.85 -0.57
C LEU A 75 13.43 14.17 -1.98
N LEU A 76 12.51 14.26 -2.94
CA LEU A 76 12.80 14.73 -4.28
C LEU A 76 13.47 16.13 -4.23
N PRO A 77 14.49 16.39 -5.08
CA PRO A 77 15.15 17.69 -5.12
C PRO A 77 14.16 18.84 -5.32
N GLY A 78 14.18 19.82 -4.40
CA GLY A 78 13.30 20.99 -4.46
C GLY A 78 11.87 20.74 -3.94
N PHE A 79 11.54 19.53 -3.50
CA PHE A 79 10.26 19.29 -2.84
C PHE A 79 10.25 19.94 -1.46
N VAL A 80 9.21 20.74 -1.20
CA VAL A 80 8.94 21.33 0.11
C VAL A 80 7.56 20.85 0.55
N PRO A 81 7.41 20.37 1.80
CA PRO A 81 6.11 19.99 2.34
C PRO A 81 5.11 21.12 2.17
N LYS A 82 3.91 20.80 1.68
CA LYS A 82 2.88 21.80 1.38
C LYS A 82 1.49 21.27 1.66
N THR A 83 0.58 22.21 1.88
CA THR A 83 -0.86 21.93 1.97
C THR A 83 -1.50 22.28 0.64
N LEU A 84 -2.29 21.36 0.12
CA LEU A 84 -3.11 21.52 -1.07
C LEU A 84 -4.56 21.64 -0.65
N GLU A 85 -5.27 22.60 -1.21
CA GLU A 85 -6.72 22.69 -1.13
C GLU A 85 -7.26 22.57 -2.55
N PHE A 86 -8.12 21.57 -2.77
CA PHE A 86 -8.65 21.25 -4.09
C PHE A 86 -10.01 20.57 -3.96
N THR A 87 -10.72 20.43 -5.08
CA THR A 87 -11.99 19.70 -5.13
C THR A 87 -11.74 18.25 -5.54
N ALA A 88 -12.11 17.29 -4.69
CA ALA A 88 -11.89 15.88 -4.98
C ALA A 88 -12.70 15.41 -6.21
N GLY A 89 -12.09 14.58 -7.06
CA GLY A 89 -12.71 13.95 -8.21
C GLY A 89 -12.92 14.88 -9.41
N ASN A 90 -12.28 16.05 -9.46
CA ASN A 90 -12.41 16.99 -10.57
C ASN A 90 -11.15 17.08 -11.46
N GLY A 91 -10.05 16.42 -11.09
CA GLY A 91 -8.82 16.38 -11.88
C GLY A 91 -7.93 17.60 -11.73
N GLU A 92 -8.09 18.39 -10.66
CA GLU A 92 -7.18 19.51 -10.33
C GLU A 92 -5.77 19.03 -9.94
N VAL A 93 -5.67 17.81 -9.40
CA VAL A 93 -4.42 17.17 -9.01
C VAL A 93 -4.24 15.84 -9.74
N CYS A 94 -3.06 15.22 -9.62
CA CYS A 94 -2.81 13.94 -10.28
C CYS A 94 -3.70 12.82 -9.71
N ASP A 95 -3.98 11.83 -10.56
CA ASP A 95 -4.86 10.70 -10.25
C ASP A 95 -4.48 9.94 -8.97
N ALA A 96 -3.17 9.84 -8.67
CA ALA A 96 -2.70 9.19 -7.45
C ALA A 96 -3.18 9.91 -6.18
N LEU A 97 -3.19 11.25 -6.18
CA LEU A 97 -3.69 12.03 -5.05
C LEU A 97 -5.22 11.97 -4.97
N GLU A 98 -5.91 12.03 -6.11
CA GLU A 98 -7.37 11.89 -6.17
C GLU A 98 -7.82 10.53 -5.60
N CYS A 99 -7.23 9.44 -6.11
CA CYS A 99 -7.50 8.07 -5.65
C CYS A 99 -7.26 7.92 -4.15
N ALA A 100 -6.12 8.43 -3.66
CA ALA A 100 -5.76 8.30 -2.25
C ALA A 100 -6.73 9.06 -1.34
N VAL A 101 -7.05 10.32 -1.66
CA VAL A 101 -7.89 11.17 -0.80
C VAL A 101 -9.31 10.64 -0.69
N LEU A 102 -9.88 10.12 -1.77
CA LEU A 102 -11.22 9.51 -1.74
C LEU A 102 -11.29 8.24 -0.87
N ASP A 103 -10.16 7.56 -0.63
CA ASP A 103 -10.11 6.41 0.29
C ASP A 103 -9.75 6.78 1.74
N MET A 104 -9.33 8.02 2.02
CA MET A 104 -8.84 8.43 3.33
C MET A 104 -9.93 9.01 4.24
N LYS A 105 -9.82 8.73 5.54
CA LYS A 105 -10.58 9.43 6.60
C LYS A 105 -9.91 10.74 7.00
N VAL A 106 -10.67 11.64 7.63
CA VAL A 106 -10.10 12.88 8.19
C VAL A 106 -9.01 12.57 9.22
N GLY A 107 -7.84 13.18 9.07
CA GLY A 107 -6.69 12.99 9.96
C GLY A 107 -5.90 11.70 9.73
N GLU A 108 -6.28 10.87 8.76
CA GLU A 108 -5.52 9.70 8.33
C GLU A 108 -4.14 10.12 7.82
N ARG A 109 -3.12 9.30 8.08
CA ARG A 109 -1.79 9.45 7.52
C ARG A 109 -1.43 8.18 6.77
N ALA A 110 -1.03 8.32 5.51
CA ALA A 110 -0.71 7.19 4.64
C ALA A 110 0.53 7.47 3.79
N ILE A 111 1.15 6.40 3.32
CA ILE A 111 2.14 6.42 2.23
C ILE A 111 1.44 5.94 0.97
N VAL A 112 1.62 6.68 -0.12
CA VAL A 112 1.05 6.33 -1.43
C VAL A 112 2.21 6.05 -2.38
N THR A 113 2.14 4.91 -3.05
CA THR A 113 3.06 4.53 -4.13
C THR A 113 2.24 4.43 -5.41
N CYS A 114 2.75 4.99 -6.50
CA CYS A 114 2.12 4.92 -7.81
C CYS A 114 3.15 4.62 -8.90
N ASP A 115 2.77 3.79 -9.87
CA ASP A 115 3.60 3.33 -10.99
C ASP A 115 3.04 3.81 -12.34
#